data_AF-A0A8S2REW5-F1
#
_entry.id   AF-A0A8S2REW5-F1
#
_cell.length_a   1.000
_cell.length_b   1.000
_cell.length_c   1.000
_cell.angle_alpha   90.00
_cell.angle_beta   90.00
_cell.angle_gamma   90.00
#
_symmetry.space_group_name_H-M   'P 1'
#
loop_
_entity.id
_entity.type
_entity.pdbx_description
1 polymer ?
#
loop_
_entity_poly.entity_id
_entity_poly.type
_entity_poly.pdbx_seq_one_letter_code
_entity_poly.pdbx_strand_id
1 'polypeptide(L)'
;WKALKENIKDKVKEADKSNLSAISRELFKCNIIRGRGLVANAIIRAQLRSPSSTPLYAALVCKIHRKLPIIGELIFKRLILSFRRAHQRNDKIRCLAIIKFISHLINKN
;
A
#
# COMPACT_ATOMS: atom_id res chain seq x y z
N TRP A 1 9.99 15.38 9.42
CA TRP A 1 9.26 14.91 8.22
C TRP A 1 10.09 13.98 7.33
N LYS A 2 11.34 14.34 6.98
CA LYS A 2 12.25 13.48 6.17
C LYS A 2 12.47 12.09 6.78
N ALA A 3 12.85 12.00 8.07
CA ALA A 3 13.07 10.72 8.76
C ALA A 3 11.83 9.82 8.77
N LEU A 4 10.64 10.37 9.04
CA LEU A 4 9.38 9.61 9.00
C LEU A 4 9.11 9.02 7.61
N LYS A 5 9.39 9.79 6.54
CA LYS A 5 9.21 9.33 5.17
C LYS A 5 10.16 8.19 4.83
N GLU A 6 11.45 8.30 5.16
CA GLU A 6 12.41 7.23 4.87
C GLU A 6 12.11 5.99 5.71
N ASN A 7 11.85 6.12 7.01
CA ASN A 7 11.46 4.98 7.86
C ASN A 7 10.25 4.20 7.30
N ILE A 8 9.18 4.90 6.90
CA ILE A 8 8.00 4.24 6.32
C ILE A 8 8.36 3.53 5.00
N LYS A 9 9.14 4.20 4.15
CA LYS A 9 9.53 3.69 2.83
C LYS A 9 10.41 2.44 2.97
N ASP A 10 11.37 2.46 3.89
CA ASP A 10 12.29 1.36 4.14
C ASP A 10 11.54 0.16 4.70
N LYS A 11 10.65 0.37 5.69
CA LYS A 11 9.80 -0.71 6.23
C LYS A 11 8.89 -1.35 5.19
N VAL A 12 8.31 -0.57 4.27
CA VAL A 12 7.50 -1.12 3.17
C VAL A 12 8.36 -1.89 2.16
N LYS A 13 9.61 -1.47 1.93
CA LYS A 13 10.55 -2.13 1.01
C LYS A 13 11.07 -3.46 1.58
N GLU A 14 11.30 -3.53 2.88
CA GLU A 14 11.79 -4.72 3.60
C GLU A 14 10.70 -5.78 3.82
N ALA A 15 9.43 -5.47 3.54
CA ALA A 15 8.34 -6.40 3.74
C ALA A 15 8.46 -7.64 2.84
N ASP A 16 8.27 -8.82 3.45
CA ASP A 16 8.16 -10.12 2.80
C ASP A 16 7.19 -11.03 3.59
N LYS A 17 6.83 -12.17 3.02
CA LYS A 17 5.87 -13.13 3.58
C LYS A 17 6.28 -13.62 4.96
N SER A 18 7.58 -13.83 5.19
CA SER A 18 8.13 -14.34 6.46
C SER A 18 8.14 -13.30 7.57
N ASN A 19 8.25 -12.01 7.25
CA ASN A 19 8.47 -10.94 8.24
C ASN A 19 7.28 -9.95 8.37
N LEU A 20 6.20 -10.15 7.62
CA LEU A 20 5.09 -9.19 7.51
C LEU A 20 4.51 -8.75 8.86
N SER A 21 4.40 -9.66 9.83
CA SER A 21 3.90 -9.34 11.17
C SER A 21 4.86 -8.43 11.94
N ALA A 22 6.18 -8.66 11.85
CA ALA A 22 7.19 -7.81 12.45
C ALA A 22 7.19 -6.41 11.82
N ILE A 23 7.24 -6.34 10.48
CA ILE A 23 7.19 -5.08 9.73
C ILE A 23 5.93 -4.28 10.08
N SER A 24 4.76 -4.94 10.15
CA SER A 24 3.52 -4.25 10.54
C SER A 24 3.62 -3.61 11.93
N ARG A 25 4.21 -4.32 12.91
CA ARG A 25 4.40 -3.82 14.28
C ARG A 25 5.34 -2.62 14.30
N GLU A 26 6.43 -2.66 13.55
CA GLU A 26 7.37 -1.54 13.43
C GLU A 26 6.75 -0.33 12.72
N LEU A 27 5.94 -0.58 11.69
CA LEU A 27 5.21 0.47 11.00
C LEU A 27 4.26 1.20 11.96
N PHE A 28 3.59 0.48 12.86
CA PHE A 28 2.73 1.08 13.90
C PHE A 28 3.50 1.86 14.97
N LYS A 29 4.80 1.59 15.17
CA LYS A 29 5.66 2.43 16.02
C LYS A 29 5.99 3.77 15.35
N CYS A 30 5.87 3.86 14.02
CA CYS A 30 5.97 5.13 13.31
C CYS A 30 4.65 5.92 13.46
N ASN A 31 4.72 7.26 13.44
CA ASN A 31 3.52 8.10 13.44
C ASN A 31 2.82 8.07 12.06
N ILE A 32 2.18 6.95 11.75
CA ILE A 32 1.52 6.71 10.46
C ILE A 32 0.16 7.41 10.33
N ILE A 33 -0.41 7.93 11.41
CA ILE A 33 -1.59 8.80 11.35
C ILE A 33 -1.18 10.15 10.74
N ARG A 34 -0.10 10.76 11.24
CA ARG A 34 0.52 11.95 10.64
C ARG A 34 1.08 11.64 9.25
N GLY A 35 1.68 10.46 9.09
CA GLY A 35 2.28 9.96 7.85
C GLY A 35 1.35 9.24 6.89
N ARG A 36 0.02 9.30 7.03
CA ARG A 36 -0.92 8.45 6.27
C ARG A 36 -0.76 8.54 4.75
N GLY A 37 -0.49 9.75 4.25
CA GLY A 37 -0.22 9.99 2.84
C GLY A 37 1.11 9.40 2.37
N LEU A 38 2.10 9.29 3.26
CA LEU A 38 3.39 8.65 3.01
C LEU A 38 3.24 7.13 2.94
N VAL A 39 2.50 6.53 3.88
CA VAL A 39 2.18 5.10 3.87
C VAL A 39 1.46 4.71 2.58
N ALA A 40 0.40 5.44 2.22
CA ALA A 40 -0.36 5.15 1.02
C ALA A 40 0.52 5.25 -0.24
N ASN A 41 1.35 6.28 -0.34
CA ASN A 41 2.26 6.42 -1.47
C ASN A 41 3.34 5.34 -1.50
N ALA A 42 3.91 4.97 -0.36
CA ALA A 42 4.95 3.95 -0.27
C ALA A 42 4.42 2.58 -0.73
N ILE A 43 3.26 2.16 -0.21
CA ILE A 43 2.64 0.87 -0.55
C ILE A 43 2.23 0.82 -2.03
N ILE A 44 1.53 1.84 -2.54
CA ILE A 44 1.08 1.86 -3.94
C ILE A 44 2.29 1.84 -4.89
N ARG A 45 3.34 2.62 -4.61
CA ARG A 45 4.55 2.62 -5.44
C ARG A 45 5.31 1.29 -5.38
N ALA A 46 5.40 0.67 -4.21
CA ALA A 46 6.02 -0.63 -4.05
C ALA A 46 5.27 -1.71 -4.85
N GLN A 47 3.94 -1.74 -4.76
CA GLN A 47 3.11 -2.66 -5.53
C GLN A 47 3.23 -2.43 -7.04
N LEU A 48 3.21 -1.17 -7.50
CA LEU A 48 3.38 -0.85 -8.93
C LEU A 48 4.78 -1.23 -9.47
N ARG A 49 5.81 -1.18 -8.64
CA ARG A 49 7.17 -1.65 -9.00
C ARG A 49 7.27 -3.17 -9.00
N SER A 50 6.50 -3.84 -8.15
CA SER A 50 6.53 -5.30 -8.01
C SER A 50 5.12 -5.91 -8.00
N PRO A 51 4.38 -5.92 -9.14
CA PRO A 51 3.01 -6.44 -9.20
C PRO A 51 2.88 -7.93 -8.87
N SER A 52 3.96 -8.71 -8.97
CA SER A 52 3.98 -10.11 -8.52
C SER A 52 3.81 -10.26 -7.01
N SER A 53 4.25 -9.26 -6.23
CA SER A 53 4.13 -9.22 -4.77
C SER A 53 2.84 -8.57 -4.28
N THR A 54 1.84 -8.38 -5.16
CA THR A 54 0.55 -7.78 -4.79
C THR A 54 -0.13 -8.44 -3.58
N PRO A 55 -0.15 -9.78 -3.43
CA PRO A 55 -0.76 -10.42 -2.25
C PRO A 55 -0.11 -9.99 -0.92
N LEU A 56 1.21 -9.75 -0.93
CA LEU A 56 1.96 -9.30 0.24
C LEU A 56 1.55 -7.88 0.64
N TYR A 57 1.52 -6.96 -0.32
CA TYR A 57 1.11 -5.58 -0.06
C TYR A 57 -0.36 -5.49 0.35
N ALA A 58 -1.24 -6.32 -0.22
CA ALA A 58 -2.63 -6.41 0.21
C ALA A 58 -2.75 -6.87 1.67
N ALA A 59 -2.01 -7.91 2.06
CA ALA A 59 -1.98 -8.37 3.45
C ALA A 59 -1.46 -7.30 4.43
N LEU A 60 -0.45 -6.51 4.03
CA LEU A 60 0.02 -5.36 4.81
C LEU A 60 -1.08 -4.31 5.00
N VAL A 61 -1.78 -3.94 3.92
CA VAL A 61 -2.90 -2.99 3.97
C VAL A 61 -4.02 -3.49 4.86
N CYS A 62 -4.36 -4.79 4.80
CA CYS A 62 -5.40 -5.37 5.66
C CYS A 62 -5.03 -5.27 7.15
N LYS A 63 -3.77 -5.58 7.51
CA LYS A 63 -3.27 -5.40 8.89
C LYS A 63 -3.36 -3.93 9.35
N ILE A 64 -3.06 -2.99 8.46
CA ILE A 64 -3.17 -1.55 8.73
C ILE A 64 -4.65 -1.15 8.90
N HIS A 65 -5.51 -1.57 7.98
CA HIS A 65 -6.94 -1.21 7.96
C HIS A 65 -7.66 -1.67 9.23
N ARG A 66 -7.38 -2.89 9.71
CA ARG A 66 -7.98 -3.43 10.96
C ARG A 66 -7.71 -2.57 12.19
N LYS A 67 -6.60 -1.81 12.23
CA LYS A 67 -6.27 -0.93 13.37
C LYS A 67 -6.53 0.55 13.09
N LEU A 68 -6.35 0.98 11.85
CA LEU A 68 -6.47 2.38 11.42
C LEU A 68 -7.22 2.44 10.09
N PRO A 69 -8.57 2.30 10.11
CA PRO A 69 -9.39 2.22 8.90
C PRO A 69 -9.17 3.38 7.94
N ILE A 70 -8.99 4.59 8.49
CA ILE A 70 -8.71 5.84 7.76
C ILE A 70 -7.52 5.74 6.79
N ILE A 71 -6.49 4.95 7.13
CA ILE A 71 -5.33 4.76 6.24
C ILE A 71 -5.67 3.79 5.11
N GLY A 72 -6.36 2.69 5.43
CA GLY A 72 -6.82 1.73 4.41
C GLY A 72 -7.77 2.39 3.40
N GLU A 73 -8.75 3.15 3.86
CA GLU A 73 -9.66 3.91 3.00
C GLU A 73 -8.92 4.91 2.10
N LEU A 74 -7.92 5.61 2.64
CA LEU A 74 -7.10 6.53 1.86
C LEU A 74 -6.37 5.79 0.72
N ILE A 75 -5.87 4.59 0.97
CA ILE A 75 -5.23 3.75 -0.05
C ILE A 75 -6.24 3.36 -1.13
N PHE A 76 -7.43 2.86 -0.75
CA PHE A 76 -8.49 2.53 -1.70
C PHE A 76 -8.90 3.72 -2.58
N LYS A 77 -9.17 4.88 -1.97
CA LYS A 77 -9.52 6.11 -2.69
C LYS A 77 -8.42 6.49 -3.70
N ARG A 78 -7.14 6.37 -3.33
CA ARG A 78 -6.02 6.65 -4.22
C ARG A 78 -5.83 5.61 -5.32
N LEU A 79 -6.12 4.34 -5.08
CA LEU A 79 -6.09 3.30 -6.11
C LEU A 79 -7.16 3.57 -7.18
N ILE A 80 -8.40 3.89 -6.77
CA ILE A 80 -9.48 4.24 -7.70
C ILE A 80 -9.11 5.46 -8.55
N LEU A 81 -8.59 6.53 -7.93
CA LEU A 81 -8.13 7.70 -8.66
C LEU A 81 -6.97 7.38 -9.62
N SER A 82 -6.03 6.53 -9.18
CA SER A 82 -4.90 6.11 -10.01
C SER A 82 -5.34 5.27 -11.20
N PHE A 83 -6.34 4.40 -11.01
CA PHE A 83 -6.95 3.62 -12.07
C PHE A 83 -7.60 4.53 -13.12
N ARG A 84 -8.46 5.47 -12.70
CA ARG A 84 -9.12 6.43 -13.59
C ARG A 84 -8.10 7.21 -14.45
N ARG A 85 -7.01 7.67 -13.82
CA ARG A 85 -5.92 8.39 -14.52
C ARG A 85 -5.08 7.50 -15.43
N ALA A 86 -4.91 6.22 -15.10
CA ALA A 86 -4.21 5.27 -15.97
C ALA A 86 -5.06 4.94 -17.20
N HIS A 87 -6.37 4.73 -16.99
CA HIS A 87 -7.34 4.48 -18.04
C HIS A 87 -7.43 5.64 -19.02
N GLN A 88 -7.57 6.88 -18.53
CA GLN A 88 -7.58 8.08 -19.37
C GLN A 88 -6.31 8.26 -20.23
N ARG A 89 -5.18 7.72 -19.78
CA ARG A 89 -3.90 7.77 -20.50
C ARG A 89 -3.64 6.52 -21.35
N ASN A 90 -4.59 5.60 -21.44
CA ASN A 90 -4.43 4.30 -22.11
C ASN A 90 -3.25 3.46 -21.58
N ASP A 91 -2.86 3.65 -20.30
CA ASP A 91 -1.80 2.89 -19.64
C ASP A 91 -2.36 1.54 -19.14
N LYS A 92 -2.48 0.57 -20.06
CA LYS A 92 -3.05 -0.77 -19.79
C LYS A 92 -2.30 -1.51 -18.69
N ILE A 93 -0.96 -1.43 -18.68
CA ILE A 93 -0.11 -2.13 -17.71
C ILE A 93 -0.43 -1.64 -16.29
N ARG A 94 -0.50 -0.32 -16.10
CA ARG A 94 -0.83 0.27 -14.81
C ARG A 94 -2.28 -0.02 -14.40
N CYS A 95 -3.22 0.01 -15.34
CA CYS A 95 -4.62 -0.38 -15.08
C CYS A 95 -4.69 -1.81 -14.51
N LEU A 96 -4.05 -2.77 -15.18
CA LEU A 96 -4.04 -4.17 -14.74
C LEU A 96 -3.38 -4.33 -13.36
N ALA A 97 -2.25 -3.65 -13.12
CA ALA A 97 -1.59 -3.69 -11.82
C ALA A 97 -2.47 -3.16 -10.68
N ILE A 98 -3.23 -2.09 -10.94
CA ILE A 98 -4.14 -1.49 -9.95
C ILE A 98 -5.38 -2.38 -9.73
N ILE A 99 -5.99 -2.90 -10.80
CA ILE A 99 -7.15 -3.81 -10.70
C ILE A 99 -6.75 -5.05 -9.91
N LYS A 100 -5.60 -5.66 -10.22
CA LYS A 100 -5.07 -6.80 -9.47
C LYS A 100 -4.91 -6.48 -7.99
N PHE A 101 -4.44 -5.26 -7.67
CA PHE A 101 -4.29 -4.85 -6.28
C PHE A 101 -5.64 -4.68 -5.58
N ILE A 102 -6.61 -4.02 -6.21
CA ILE A 102 -7.97 -3.88 -5.68
C ILE A 102 -8.61 -5.25 -5.47
N SER A 103 -8.47 -6.16 -6.43
CA SER A 103 -8.96 -7.55 -6.34
C SER A 103 -8.40 -8.28 -5.11
N HIS A 104 -7.08 -8.21 -4.89
CA HIS A 104 -6.46 -8.80 -3.70
C HIS A 104 -6.91 -8.12 -2.40
N LEU A 105 -7.15 -6.81 -2.39
CA LEU A 105 -7.62 -6.10 -1.19
C LEU A 105 -9.05 -6.52 -0.81
N ILE A 106 -9.93 -6.69 -1.80
CA ILE A 106 -11.31 -7.15 -1.57
C ILE A 106 -11.30 -8.60 -1.07
N ASN A 107 -10.49 -9.48 -1.66
CA ASN A 107 -10.40 -10.89 -1.27
C ASN A 107 -9.70 -11.13 0.09
N LYS A 108 -8.96 -10.13 0.62
CA LYS A 108 -8.21 -10.24 1.88
C LYS A 108 -8.84 -9.46 3.03
N ASN A 109 -10.02 -8.88 2.83
CA ASN A 109 -10.78 -8.20 3.87
C ASN A 109 -11.31 -9.21 4.89
#